data_AF-A0A0S1MJ63-F1
#
_entry.id   AF-A0A0S1MJ63-F1
#
_cell.length_a   1.000
_cell.length_b   1.000
_cell.length_c   1.000
_cell.angle_alpha   90.00
_cell.angle_beta   90.00
_cell.angle_gamma   90.00
#
_symmetry.space_group_name_H-M   'P 1'
#
loop_
_entity.id
_entity.type
_entity.pdbx_description
1 polymer ?
#
loop_
_entity_poly.entity_id
_entity_poly.type
_entity_poly.pdbx_seq_one_letter_code
_entity_poly.pdbx_strand_id
1 'polypeptide(L)' 'MERQHISAVLSMAPEARGKVLLLGKWQNEREISDPYRQGKAAFVHAYALIEEAVNAWAQRLAR' A
#
# COMPACT_ATOMS: atom_id res chain seq x y z
N MET A 1 -0.95 -0.44 -4.80
CA MET A 1 -0.36 -0.62 -3.46
C MET A 1 0.95 -1.42 -3.48
N GLU A 2 1.51 -1.64 -4.67
CA GLU A 2 2.76 -2.36 -4.92
C GLU A 2 3.90 -1.40 -5.32
N ARG A 3 5.14 -1.88 -5.30
CA ARG A 3 6.37 -1.14 -5.64
C ARG A 3 6.34 -0.59 -7.05
N GLN A 4 5.70 -1.27 -7.99
CA GLN A 4 5.53 -0.75 -9.36
C GLN A 4 4.83 0.61 -9.39
N HIS A 5 3.89 0.86 -8.48
CA HIS A 5 3.21 2.15 -8.38
C HIS A 5 4.14 3.24 -7.85
N ILE A 6 5.06 2.90 -6.95
CA ILE A 6 6.09 3.85 -6.49
C ILE A 6 6.96 4.25 -7.67
N SER A 7 7.47 3.28 -8.43
CA SER A 7 8.27 3.56 -9.63
C SER A 7 7.51 4.41 -10.65
N ALA A 8 6.23 4.12 -10.89
CA ALA A 8 5.39 4.90 -11.78
C ALA A 8 5.24 6.35 -11.31
N VAL A 9 4.95 6.58 -10.03
CA VAL A 9 4.86 7.95 -9.48
C VAL A 9 6.20 8.68 -9.58
N LEU A 10 7.32 8.01 -9.28
CA LEU A 10 8.65 8.62 -9.36
C LEU A 10 9.09 8.90 -10.81
N SER A 11 8.56 8.16 -11.79
CA SER A 11 8.75 8.48 -13.21
C SER A 11 8.01 9.75 -13.62
N MET A 12 6.89 10.08 -12.97
CA MET A 12 6.09 11.27 -13.25
C MET A 12 6.57 12.49 -12.45
N ALA A 13 6.93 12.30 -11.18
CA ALA A 13 7.35 13.35 -10.26
C ALA A 13 8.57 12.88 -9.43
N PRO A 14 9.79 13.03 -9.95
CA PRO A 14 11.01 12.62 -9.26
C PRO A 14 11.20 13.28 -7.88
N GLU A 15 10.72 14.52 -7.71
CA GLU A 15 10.76 15.30 -6.47
C GLU A 15 9.86 14.72 -5.35
N ALA A 16 8.95 13.81 -5.69
CA ALA A 16 8.15 13.08 -4.71
C ALA A 16 8.95 11.96 -4.02
N ARG A 17 10.21 11.72 -4.43
CA ARG A 17 11.11 10.77 -3.79
C ARG A 17 11.20 11.03 -2.27
N GLY A 18 10.99 9.98 -1.49
CA GLY A 18 10.93 10.03 -0.01
C GLY A 18 9.55 10.34 0.57
N LYS A 19 8.59 10.82 -0.24
CA LYS A 19 7.20 11.10 0.17
C LYS A 19 6.21 10.03 -0.30
N VAL A 20 6.60 9.23 -1.30
CA VAL A 20 5.79 8.12 -1.84
C VAL A 20 6.22 6.82 -1.20
N LEU A 21 5.26 6.11 -0.59
CA LEU A 21 5.51 4.94 0.25
C LEU A 21 4.42 3.87 0.02
N LEU A 22 4.75 2.60 0.29
CA LEU A 22 3.75 1.52 0.25
C LEU A 22 2.73 1.70 1.39
N LEU A 23 1.49 1.27 1.14
CA LEU A 23 0.50 1.20 2.21
C LEU A 23 0.98 0.22 3.30
N GLY A 24 1.57 -0.91 2.93
CA GLY A 24 2.18 -1.85 3.89
C GLY A 24 3.58 -1.47 4.39
N LYS A 25 4.02 -0.20 4.31
CA LYS A 25 5.37 0.22 4.74
C LYS A 25 5.74 -0.28 6.13
N TRP A 26 4.84 -0.14 7.10
CA TRP A 26 5.05 -0.51 8.50
C TRP A 26 4.78 -1.98 8.80
N GLN A 27 4.62 -2.79 7.75
CA GLN A 27 4.39 -4.23 7.82
C GLN A 27 5.43 -4.95 6.96
N ASN A 28 6.72 -4.66 7.18
CA ASN A 28 7.82 -5.20 6.37
C ASN A 28 7.67 -4.90 4.87
N GLU A 29 7.25 -3.67 4.53
CA GLU A 29 7.04 -3.24 3.15
C GLU A 29 6.13 -4.17 2.32
N ARG A 30 5.09 -4.73 2.97
CA ARG A 30 4.15 -5.66 2.35
C ARG A 30 3.37 -4.99 1.22
N GLU A 31 3.30 -5.68 0.09
CA GLU A 31 2.45 -5.29 -1.03
C GLU A 31 1.03 -5.86 -0.87
N ILE A 32 0.07 -5.18 -1.47
CA ILE A 32 -1.34 -5.60 -1.49
C ILE A 32 -1.71 -5.75 -2.96
N SER A 33 -1.96 -6.99 -3.38
CA SER A 33 -2.35 -7.34 -4.74
C SER A 33 -3.73 -6.79 -5.09
N ASP A 34 -3.88 -6.34 -6.34
CA ASP A 34 -5.16 -5.83 -6.85
C ASP A 34 -6.21 -6.98 -6.97
N PRO A 35 -7.37 -6.88 -6.28
CA PRO A 35 -8.44 -7.87 -6.39
C PRO A 35 -9.32 -7.65 -7.64
N TYR A 36 -9.05 -6.66 -8.50
CA TYR A 36 -9.88 -6.37 -9.66
C TYR A 36 -10.06 -7.60 -10.57
N ARG A 37 -11.32 -7.84 -10.98
CA ARG A 37 -11.76 -9.01 -11.76
C ARG A 37 -11.53 -10.37 -11.08
N GLN A 38 -11.25 -10.39 -9.79
CA GLN A 38 -11.17 -11.61 -8.99
C GLN A 38 -12.49 -11.90 -8.29
N GLY A 39 -12.62 -13.12 -7.73
CA GLY A 39 -13.77 -13.51 -6.92
C GLY A 39 -13.81 -12.79 -5.56
N LYS A 40 -14.96 -12.88 -4.87
CA LYS A 40 -15.20 -12.25 -3.57
C LYS A 40 -14.09 -12.51 -2.53
N ALA A 41 -13.52 -13.72 -2.52
CA ALA A 41 -12.45 -14.08 -1.59
C ALA A 41 -11.20 -13.19 -1.73
N ALA A 42 -10.83 -12.80 -2.95
CA ALA A 42 -9.71 -11.91 -3.20
C ALA A 42 -9.96 -10.50 -2.64
N PHE A 43 -11.20 -9.99 -2.80
CA PHE A 43 -11.59 -8.71 -2.22
C PHE A 43 -11.57 -8.74 -0.69
N VAL A 44 -12.10 -9.80 -0.07
CA VAL A 44 -12.07 -9.96 1.40
C VAL A 44 -10.63 -10.02 1.90
N HIS A 45 -9.76 -10.75 1.20
CA HIS A 45 -8.35 -10.79 1.54
C HIS A 45 -7.68 -9.42 1.43
N ALA A 46 -7.81 -8.75 0.28
CA ALA A 46 -7.25 -7.41 0.06
C ALA A 46 -7.75 -6.40 1.10
N TYR A 47 -9.04 -6.45 1.46
CA TYR A 47 -9.61 -5.60 2.49
C TYR A 47 -8.95 -5.81 3.86
N ALA A 48 -8.77 -7.06 4.30
CA ALA A 48 -8.08 -7.36 5.56
C ALA A 48 -6.64 -6.81 5.56
N LEU A 49 -5.92 -6.94 4.44
CA LEU A 49 -4.57 -6.39 4.31
C LEU A 49 -4.54 -4.86 4.40
N ILE A 50 -5.54 -4.20 3.80
CA ILE A 50 -5.68 -2.74 3.85
C ILE A 50 -5.96 -2.29 5.29
N GLU A 51 -6.85 -2.98 6.00
CA GLU A 51 -7.19 -2.69 7.39
C GLU A 51 -5.96 -2.78 8.31
N GLU A 52 -5.21 -3.89 8.23
CA GLU A 52 -3.94 -4.07 8.97
C GLU A 52 -2.95 -2.94 8.65
N ALA A 53 -2.82 -2.57 7.37
CA ALA A 53 -1.89 -1.53 6.93
C ALA A 53 -2.27 -0.13 7.42
N VAL A 54 -3.54 0.23 7.32
CA VAL A 54 -4.05 1.53 7.77
C VAL A 54 -3.91 1.66 9.28
N ASN A 55 -4.15 0.59 10.04
CA ASN A 55 -3.95 0.58 11.49
C ASN A 55 -2.48 0.82 11.86
N ALA A 56 -1.54 0.15 11.17
CA ALA A 56 -0.11 0.38 11.39
C ALA A 56 0.31 1.82 11.06
N TRP A 57 -0.26 2.42 10.01
CA TRP A 57 -0.07 3.84 9.70
C TRP A 57 -0.65 4.78 10.77
N ALA A 58 -1.88 4.53 11.23
CA ALA A 58 -2.53 5.33 12.25
C ALA A 58 -1.69 5.38 13.54
N GLN A 59 -1.19 4.21 13.99
CA GLN A 59 -0.28 4.12 15.14
C GLN A 59 1.02 4.90 14.93
N ARG A 60 1.56 4.90 13.71
CA ARG A 60 2.82 5.59 13.40
C ARG A 60 2.66 7.12 13.34
N LEU A 61 1.50 7.59 12.90
CA LEU A 61 1.16 9.00 12.70
C LEU A 61 0.60 9.66 13.96
N ALA A 62 0.00 8.92 14.88
CA ALA A 62 -0.55 9.43 16.14
C ALA A 62 0.53 9.88 17.17
N ARG A 63 1.75 10.15 16.71
CA ARG A 63 2.87 10.63 17.53
C ARG A 63 3.03 12.15 17.43
#